data_AF-A0A538LJ19-F1
#
_entry.id   AF-A0A538LJ19-F1
#
_cell.length_a   1.000
_cell.length_b   1.000
_cell.length_c   1.000
_cell.angle_alpha   90.00
_cell.angle_beta   90.00
_cell.angle_gamma   90.00
#
_symmetry.space_group_name_H-M   'P 1'
#
loop_
_entity.id
_entity.type
_entity.pdbx_description
1 polymer ?
#
loop_
_entity_poly.entity_id
_entity_poly.type
_entity_poly.pdbx_seq_one_letter_code
_entity_poly.pdbx_strand_id
1 'polypeptide(L)'
;MPALVAPRRPATATPPRRPGTVRRTTHVEMSWAGPWLHLAGAARDLETTARGPRVLNAATLDADVDPRRRLARLDLVPERSEAAALVGSVVGSGFRARVGAVVPDEGGTPLGLLLDDLPGATLISGYVRVRSEAHAGTPPGSSVPAAALDAMTDVCAGWRAGGRAMTSVARGEGIPMQDCPPAPDLDGGSDEWAWHEIAPLAPGAMRRRRRIDVGGRDPVEVDAMFRDSYGEPDGTEVVLHEYGVGAVLDPDGLVVRSVEASPAVLPFGECPLAVDHVGDLVGKPIGDFRTTVRQELQSTRSCTHLNDMLRVLADVAFLEGYR
;
A
#
# COMPACT_ATOMS: atom_id res chain seq x y z
N MET A 1 0.99 -19.20 25.78
CA MET A 1 0.22 -18.16 25.05
C MET A 1 -0.49 -18.86 23.90
N PRO A 2 -1.75 -18.52 23.57
CA PRO A 2 -2.40 -19.07 22.39
C PRO A 2 -1.55 -18.78 21.14
N ALA A 3 -1.55 -19.70 20.18
CA ALA A 3 -0.83 -19.50 18.93
C ALA A 3 -1.41 -18.27 18.22
N LEU A 4 -0.55 -17.33 17.84
CA LEU A 4 -0.96 -16.19 17.04
C LEU A 4 -1.38 -16.69 15.65
N VAL A 5 -2.63 -16.43 15.27
CA VAL A 5 -3.19 -16.85 13.98
C VAL A 5 -3.24 -15.65 13.05
N ALA A 6 -2.69 -15.81 11.85
CA ALA A 6 -2.78 -14.77 10.83
C ALA A 6 -4.22 -14.73 10.25
N PRO A 7 -4.86 -13.54 10.16
CA PRO A 7 -6.16 -13.41 9.54
C PRO A 7 -6.09 -13.75 8.04
N ARG A 8 -7.18 -14.33 7.52
CA ARG A 8 -7.30 -14.84 6.13
C ARG A 8 -8.69 -14.60 5.54
N ARG A 9 -9.37 -13.54 5.96
CA ARG A 9 -10.74 -13.21 5.53
C ARG A 9 -10.71 -11.93 4.71
N PRO A 10 -10.46 -12.02 3.39
CA PRO A 10 -10.40 -10.83 2.55
C PRO A 10 -11.76 -10.15 2.46
N ALA A 11 -11.75 -8.83 2.27
CA ALA A 11 -12.93 -8.05 1.91
C ALA A 11 -13.53 -8.58 0.61
N THR A 12 -14.86 -8.68 0.57
CA THR A 12 -15.59 -9.29 -0.55
C THR A 12 -16.29 -8.28 -1.45
N ALA A 13 -16.30 -7.00 -1.08
CA ALA A 13 -16.95 -5.95 -1.85
C ALA A 13 -16.37 -4.57 -1.50
N THR A 14 -16.51 -3.63 -2.43
CA THR A 14 -16.26 -2.21 -2.17
C THR A 14 -17.49 -1.57 -1.54
N PRO A 15 -17.35 -0.76 -0.47
CA PRO A 15 -18.48 -0.02 0.08
C PRO A 15 -19.14 0.89 -0.97
N PRO A 16 -20.48 1.06 -0.95
CA PRO A 16 -21.17 1.90 -1.91
C PRO A 16 -20.76 3.37 -1.74
N ARG A 17 -20.66 4.09 -2.85
CA ARG A 17 -20.44 5.54 -2.84
C ARG A 17 -21.68 6.26 -2.30
N ARG A 18 -21.48 7.34 -1.54
CA ARG A 18 -22.57 8.14 -0.95
C ARG A 18 -22.53 9.57 -1.50
N PRO A 19 -23.67 10.24 -1.77
CA PRO A 19 -23.65 11.65 -2.12
C PRO A 19 -22.94 12.50 -1.06
N GLY A 20 -22.12 13.46 -1.50
CA GLY A 20 -21.32 14.32 -0.63
C GLY A 20 -20.00 13.72 -0.15
N THR A 21 -19.55 12.60 -0.73
CA THR A 21 -18.24 11.99 -0.44
C THR A 21 -17.27 12.12 -1.60
N VAL A 22 -15.98 12.18 -1.28
CA VAL A 22 -14.88 12.05 -2.24
C VAL A 22 -14.17 10.72 -2.03
N ARG A 23 -13.91 10.00 -3.11
CA ARG A 23 -13.19 8.72 -3.13
C ARG A 23 -11.90 8.87 -3.92
N ARG A 24 -10.75 8.57 -3.30
CA ARG A 24 -9.51 8.28 -4.00
C ARG A 24 -9.35 6.79 -4.18
N THR A 25 -9.11 6.35 -5.41
CA THR A 25 -8.69 4.98 -5.72
C THR A 25 -7.30 4.99 -6.34
N THR A 26 -6.47 4.01 -6.02
CA THR A 26 -5.15 3.84 -6.65
C THR A 26 -4.83 2.36 -6.82
N HIS A 27 -4.11 2.03 -7.88
CA HIS A 27 -3.36 0.78 -7.96
C HIS A 27 -1.95 1.02 -8.49
N VAL A 28 -1.03 0.14 -8.08
CA VAL A 28 0.31 -0.02 -8.64
C VAL A 28 0.57 -1.50 -8.84
N GLU A 29 0.81 -1.89 -10.08
CA GLU A 29 1.25 -3.23 -10.46
C GLU A 29 2.77 -3.31 -10.51
N MET A 30 3.28 -4.49 -10.16
CA MET A 30 4.70 -4.79 -10.14
C MET A 30 4.94 -6.07 -10.91
N SER A 31 5.70 -5.97 -12.00
CA SER A 31 6.07 -7.13 -12.82
C SER A 31 7.58 -7.17 -13.03
N TRP A 32 8.13 -8.38 -13.03
CA TRP A 32 9.56 -8.61 -13.23
C TRP A 32 9.84 -9.08 -14.65
N ALA A 33 10.77 -8.42 -15.32
CA ALA A 33 11.31 -8.81 -16.62
C ALA A 33 12.82 -9.10 -16.47
N GLY A 34 13.15 -10.35 -16.14
CA GLY A 34 14.49 -10.70 -15.70
C GLY A 34 14.84 -9.94 -14.41
N PRO A 35 15.95 -9.18 -14.37
CA PRO A 35 16.33 -8.45 -13.16
C PRO A 35 15.71 -7.04 -13.07
N TRP A 36 14.93 -6.63 -14.08
CA TRP A 36 14.26 -5.34 -14.14
C TRP A 36 12.86 -5.43 -13.53
N LEU A 37 12.49 -4.40 -12.78
CA LEU A 37 11.17 -4.25 -12.20
C LEU A 37 10.42 -3.17 -12.98
N HIS A 38 9.26 -3.52 -13.50
CA HIS A 38 8.32 -2.59 -14.11
C HIS A 38 7.20 -2.27 -13.14
N LEU A 39 6.84 -0.99 -13.07
CA LEU A 39 5.81 -0.43 -12.20
C LEU A 39 4.81 0.36 -13.05
N ALA A 40 3.57 -0.09 -13.09
CA ALA A 40 2.48 0.60 -13.79
C ALA A 40 1.36 0.91 -12.80
N GLY A 41 0.82 2.13 -12.81
CA GLY A 41 -0.21 2.50 -11.86
C GLY A 41 -1.12 3.60 -12.35
N ALA A 42 -2.29 3.66 -11.73
CA ALA A 42 -3.25 4.73 -11.94
C ALA A 42 -3.90 5.13 -10.60
N ALA A 43 -4.36 6.36 -10.55
CA ALA A 43 -5.11 6.89 -9.42
C ALA A 43 -6.20 7.85 -9.89
N ARG A 44 -7.32 7.89 -9.16
CA ARG A 44 -8.48 8.74 -9.47
C ARG A 44 -9.14 9.26 -8.21
N ASP A 45 -9.38 10.56 -8.20
CA ASP A 45 -10.26 11.24 -7.24
C ASP A 45 -11.64 11.43 -7.87
N LEU A 46 -12.66 10.96 -7.17
CA LEU A 46 -14.04 10.98 -7.62
C LEU A 46 -14.93 11.57 -6.55
N GLU A 47 -15.60 12.66 -6.86
CA GLU A 47 -16.70 13.18 -6.04
C GLU A 47 -18.00 12.46 -6.41
N THR A 48 -18.78 12.04 -5.42
CA THR A 48 -20.15 11.60 -5.64
C THR A 48 -21.10 12.72 -5.27
N THR A 49 -21.65 13.40 -6.27
CA THR A 49 -22.62 14.50 -6.06
C THR A 49 -24.05 13.97 -6.01
N ALA A 50 -25.01 14.83 -5.65
CA ALA A 50 -26.44 14.51 -5.78
C ALA A 50 -26.87 14.23 -7.24
N ARG A 51 -26.10 14.69 -8.24
CA ARG A 51 -26.37 14.47 -9.67
C ARG A 51 -25.60 13.29 -10.25
N GLY A 52 -24.75 12.63 -9.46
CA GLY A 52 -23.91 11.53 -9.90
C GLY A 52 -22.41 11.77 -9.72
N PRO A 53 -21.58 10.83 -10.22
CA PRO A 53 -20.12 10.89 -10.11
C PRO A 53 -19.52 12.03 -10.92
N ARG A 54 -18.46 12.64 -10.38
CA ARG A 54 -17.65 13.66 -11.05
C ARG A 54 -16.17 13.39 -10.78
N VAL A 55 -15.39 13.15 -11.84
CA VAL A 55 -13.94 12.99 -11.70
C VAL A 55 -13.33 14.35 -11.39
N LEU A 56 -12.59 14.43 -10.29
CA LEU A 56 -11.90 15.64 -9.84
C LEU A 56 -10.47 15.68 -10.36
N ASN A 57 -9.79 14.53 -10.28
CA ASN A 57 -8.40 14.40 -10.69
C ASN A 57 -8.11 12.94 -11.05
N ALA A 58 -7.16 12.72 -11.95
CA ALA A 58 -6.70 11.39 -12.34
C ALA A 58 -5.24 11.46 -12.77
N ALA A 59 -4.50 10.38 -12.50
CA ALA A 59 -3.12 10.25 -12.90
C ALA A 59 -2.76 8.82 -13.28
N THR A 60 -1.77 8.67 -14.15
CA THR A 60 -1.10 7.40 -14.40
C THR A 60 0.41 7.56 -14.30
N LEU A 61 1.07 6.45 -13.98
CA LEU A 61 2.51 6.34 -13.88
C LEU A 61 2.95 5.04 -14.53
N ASP A 62 4.03 5.10 -15.29
CA ASP A 62 4.70 3.95 -15.85
C ASP A 62 6.22 4.12 -15.64
N ALA A 63 6.87 3.16 -14.99
CA ALA A 63 8.25 3.29 -14.56
C ALA A 63 9.02 1.97 -14.62
N ASP A 64 10.32 2.08 -14.92
CA ASP A 64 11.24 0.94 -14.85
C ASP A 64 12.29 1.20 -13.77
N VAL A 65 12.57 0.17 -12.98
CA VAL A 65 13.57 0.17 -11.93
C VAL A 65 14.63 -0.87 -12.24
N ASP A 66 15.88 -0.44 -12.24
CA ASP A 66 17.02 -1.28 -12.57
C ASP A 66 17.37 -2.27 -11.44
N PRO A 67 18.27 -3.24 -11.69
CA PRO A 67 18.67 -4.23 -10.67
C PRO A 67 19.38 -3.64 -9.44
N ARG A 68 19.82 -2.38 -9.50
CA ARG A 68 20.41 -1.62 -8.40
C ARG A 68 19.38 -0.72 -7.70
N ARG A 69 18.09 -0.94 -7.97
CA ARG A 69 16.95 -0.18 -7.45
C ARG A 69 16.95 1.29 -7.87
N ARG A 70 17.56 1.65 -9.00
CA ARG A 70 17.50 3.01 -9.53
C ARG A 70 16.37 3.15 -10.53
N LEU A 71 15.66 4.25 -10.46
CA LEU A 71 14.64 4.61 -11.43
C LEU A 71 15.32 4.83 -12.79
N ALA A 72 15.02 4.01 -13.78
CA ALA A 72 15.64 4.07 -15.10
C ALA A 72 14.77 4.79 -16.12
N ARG A 73 13.44 4.67 -15.99
CA ARG A 73 12.44 5.36 -16.80
C ARG A 73 11.28 5.78 -15.91
N LEU A 74 10.67 6.92 -16.24
CA LEU A 74 9.47 7.42 -15.58
C LEU A 74 8.64 8.21 -16.59
N ASP A 75 7.44 7.72 -16.86
CA ASP A 75 6.43 8.40 -17.68
C ASP A 75 5.21 8.68 -16.80
N LEU A 76 4.72 9.91 -16.86
CA LEU A 76 3.64 10.41 -16.02
C LEU A 76 2.53 11.02 -16.87
N VAL A 77 1.29 10.78 -16.49
CA VAL A 77 0.13 11.51 -17.00
C VAL A 77 -0.65 12.06 -15.81
N PRO A 78 -0.91 13.38 -15.75
CA PRO A 78 -0.37 14.42 -16.63
C PRO A 78 1.16 14.55 -16.52
N GLU A 79 1.81 14.98 -17.60
CA GLU A 79 3.27 15.11 -17.67
C GLU A 79 3.81 16.13 -16.63
N ARG A 80 4.97 15.84 -16.05
CA ARG A 80 5.75 16.75 -15.21
C ARG A 80 7.19 16.75 -15.69
N SER A 81 7.59 17.81 -16.39
CA SER A 81 8.93 17.92 -16.98
C SER A 81 10.04 17.82 -15.93
N GLU A 82 9.78 18.33 -14.73
CA GLU A 82 10.65 18.34 -13.56
C GLU A 82 10.92 16.93 -13.04
N ALA A 83 9.96 16.00 -13.21
CA ALA A 83 10.07 14.62 -12.75
C ALA A 83 11.21 13.85 -13.45
N ALA A 84 11.72 14.34 -14.58
CA ALA A 84 12.93 13.82 -15.20
C ALA A 84 14.14 13.81 -14.23
N ALA A 85 14.19 14.73 -13.25
CA ALA A 85 15.24 14.77 -12.22
C ALA A 85 15.17 13.62 -11.21
N LEU A 86 14.11 12.81 -11.22
CA LEU A 86 13.99 11.59 -10.42
C LEU A 86 14.73 10.41 -11.05
N VAL A 87 14.91 10.40 -12.38
CA VAL A 87 15.62 9.34 -13.09
C VAL A 87 17.07 9.25 -12.60
N GLY A 88 17.54 8.02 -12.40
CA GLY A 88 18.82 7.68 -11.79
C GLY A 88 18.77 7.62 -10.25
N SER A 89 17.71 8.10 -9.59
CA SER A 89 17.58 8.05 -8.13
C SER A 89 17.29 6.64 -7.62
N VAL A 90 17.82 6.30 -6.45
CA VAL A 90 17.48 5.03 -5.78
C VAL A 90 16.03 5.08 -5.28
N VAL A 91 15.20 4.14 -5.72
CA VAL A 91 13.80 3.96 -5.33
C VAL A 91 13.74 3.23 -3.98
N GLY A 92 14.00 3.99 -2.93
CA GLY A 92 14.13 3.51 -1.56
C GLY A 92 14.20 4.65 -0.55
N SER A 93 15.11 4.54 0.42
CA SER A 93 15.32 5.59 1.41
C SER A 93 15.66 6.93 0.75
N GLY A 94 15.02 8.01 1.19
CA GLY A 94 15.19 9.36 0.65
C GLY A 94 14.42 9.67 -0.64
N PHE A 95 13.88 8.67 -1.35
CA PHE A 95 13.17 8.90 -2.61
C PHE A 95 11.95 9.81 -2.45
N ARG A 96 11.11 9.55 -1.44
CA ARG A 96 9.91 10.38 -1.14
C ARG A 96 10.26 11.85 -0.84
N ALA A 97 11.36 12.09 -0.12
CA ALA A 97 11.82 13.45 0.16
C ALA A 97 12.28 14.15 -1.13
N ARG A 98 12.94 13.40 -2.03
CA ARG A 98 13.31 13.91 -3.35
C ARG A 98 12.08 14.22 -4.22
N VAL A 99 11.06 13.37 -4.22
CA VAL A 99 9.78 13.66 -4.89
C VAL A 99 9.22 14.99 -4.41
N GLY A 100 9.12 15.21 -3.10
CA GLY A 100 8.62 16.48 -2.55
C GLY A 100 9.49 17.71 -2.88
N ALA A 101 10.78 17.52 -3.20
CA ALA A 101 11.65 18.60 -3.64
C ALA A 101 11.56 18.87 -5.16
N VAL A 102 11.27 17.86 -5.97
CA VAL A 102 11.24 17.93 -7.43
C VAL A 102 9.86 18.31 -7.97
N VAL A 103 8.80 17.79 -7.36
CA VAL A 103 7.40 18.06 -7.71
C VAL A 103 6.59 18.45 -6.46
N PRO A 104 6.93 19.58 -5.80
CA PRO A 104 6.29 19.98 -4.54
C PRO A 104 4.77 20.17 -4.65
N ASP A 105 4.29 20.61 -5.81
CA ASP A 105 2.87 20.88 -6.07
C ASP A 105 2.02 19.59 -6.16
N GLU A 106 2.66 18.42 -6.24
CA GLU A 106 1.98 17.12 -6.23
C GLU A 106 1.73 16.58 -4.81
N GLY A 107 2.01 17.38 -3.78
CA GLY A 107 1.62 17.05 -2.40
C GLY A 107 0.14 16.70 -2.32
N GLY A 108 -0.17 15.46 -1.92
CA GLY A 108 -1.55 15.00 -1.72
C GLY A 108 -2.39 14.82 -3.00
N THR A 109 -1.82 14.91 -4.19
CA THR A 109 -2.52 14.62 -5.46
C THR A 109 -2.49 13.12 -5.81
N PRO A 110 -3.33 12.65 -6.76
CA PRO A 110 -3.22 11.27 -7.27
C PRO A 110 -1.83 10.93 -7.84
N LEU A 111 -1.21 11.87 -8.56
CA LEU A 111 0.13 11.68 -9.12
C LEU A 111 1.21 11.61 -8.05
N GLY A 112 1.14 12.49 -7.05
CA GLY A 112 2.05 12.46 -5.90
C GLY A 112 1.93 11.19 -5.06
N LEU A 113 0.72 10.62 -4.95
CA LEU A 113 0.52 9.30 -4.34
C LEU A 113 1.22 8.18 -5.14
N LEU A 114 1.06 8.14 -6.47
CA LEU A 114 1.73 7.14 -7.31
C LEU A 114 3.26 7.23 -7.17
N LEU A 115 3.81 8.44 -7.11
CA LEU A 115 5.25 8.65 -6.88
C LEU A 115 5.69 8.26 -5.45
N ASP A 116 4.88 8.56 -4.43
CA ASP A 116 5.16 8.15 -3.03
C ASP A 116 5.16 6.63 -2.86
N ASP A 117 4.40 5.92 -3.70
CA ASP A 117 4.26 4.46 -3.65
C ASP A 117 5.47 3.70 -4.21
N LEU A 118 6.26 4.29 -5.12
CA LEU A 118 7.35 3.58 -5.80
C LEU A 118 8.34 2.87 -4.84
N PRO A 119 8.80 3.49 -3.72
CA PRO A 119 9.67 2.79 -2.77
C PRO A 119 8.99 1.61 -2.07
N GLY A 120 7.71 1.74 -1.74
CA GLY A 120 6.91 0.67 -1.15
C GLY A 120 6.73 -0.48 -2.14
N ALA A 121 6.33 -0.15 -3.37
CA ALA A 121 6.13 -1.11 -4.46
C ALA A 121 7.44 -1.87 -4.81
N THR A 122 8.56 -1.16 -4.88
CA THR A 122 9.88 -1.75 -5.13
C THR A 122 10.34 -2.65 -3.98
N LEU A 123 10.00 -2.32 -2.73
CA LEU A 123 10.36 -3.15 -1.58
C LEU A 123 9.57 -4.47 -1.58
N ILE A 124 8.26 -4.39 -1.73
CA ILE A 124 7.38 -5.57 -1.63
C ILE A 124 7.48 -6.49 -2.85
N SER A 125 7.82 -5.96 -4.03
CA SER A 125 8.02 -6.77 -5.24
C SER A 125 9.15 -7.79 -5.10
N GLY A 126 10.08 -7.60 -4.15
CA GLY A 126 11.09 -8.60 -3.82
C GLY A 126 10.50 -9.91 -3.29
N TYR A 127 9.40 -9.85 -2.54
CA TYR A 127 8.70 -11.04 -2.03
C TYR A 127 8.08 -11.86 -3.16
N VAL A 128 7.58 -11.18 -4.19
CA VAL A 128 6.99 -11.79 -5.39
C VAL A 128 8.01 -12.63 -6.13
N ARG A 129 9.24 -12.12 -6.28
CA ARG A 129 10.33 -12.87 -6.88
C ARG A 129 10.61 -14.17 -6.13
N VAL A 130 10.66 -14.12 -4.79
CA VAL A 130 10.83 -15.33 -3.94
C VAL A 130 9.68 -16.32 -4.13
N ARG A 131 8.44 -15.82 -4.19
CA ARG A 131 7.25 -16.66 -4.43
C ARG A 131 7.31 -17.32 -5.81
N SER A 132 7.57 -16.56 -6.87
CA SER A 132 7.67 -17.07 -8.23
C SER A 132 8.81 -18.09 -8.39
N GLU A 133 9.97 -17.84 -7.77
CA GLU A 133 11.08 -18.80 -7.71
C GLU A 133 10.69 -20.10 -7.00
N ALA A 134 9.94 -20.01 -5.89
CA ALA A 134 9.44 -21.18 -5.18
C ALA A 134 8.48 -22.02 -6.04
N HIS A 135 7.59 -21.39 -6.81
CA HIS A 135 6.73 -22.09 -7.78
C HIS A 135 7.54 -22.75 -8.92
N ALA A 136 8.69 -22.18 -9.28
CA ALA A 136 9.62 -22.76 -10.25
C ALA A 136 10.51 -23.88 -9.66
N GLY A 137 10.32 -24.23 -8.37
CA GLY A 137 11.05 -25.32 -7.70
C GLY A 137 12.34 -24.88 -7.01
N THR A 138 12.65 -23.59 -6.97
CA THR A 138 13.79 -23.06 -6.22
C THR A 138 13.47 -23.06 -4.72
N PRO A 139 14.28 -23.70 -3.86
CA PRO A 139 14.01 -23.69 -2.42
C PRO A 139 14.05 -22.27 -1.85
N PRO A 140 13.05 -21.82 -1.04
CA PRO A 140 13.01 -20.46 -0.50
C PRO A 140 14.26 -20.05 0.30
N GLY A 141 14.90 -21.02 0.97
CA GLY A 141 16.17 -20.83 1.70
C GLY A 141 17.37 -20.42 0.82
N SER A 142 17.28 -20.63 -0.49
CA SER A 142 18.32 -20.22 -1.45
C SER A 142 18.18 -18.77 -1.94
N SER A 143 17.02 -18.14 -1.71
CA SER A 143 16.67 -16.81 -2.23
C SER A 143 16.91 -15.67 -1.23
N VAL A 144 17.17 -15.98 0.06
CA VAL A 144 17.37 -14.98 1.12
C VAL A 144 18.77 -15.14 1.74
N PRO A 145 19.69 -14.21 1.50
CA PRO A 145 21.02 -14.24 2.11
C PRO A 145 20.93 -14.18 3.64
N ALA A 146 21.81 -14.89 4.35
CA ALA A 146 21.87 -14.84 5.81
C ALA A 146 22.07 -13.40 6.36
N ALA A 147 22.79 -12.55 5.63
CA ALA A 147 22.96 -11.12 5.95
C ALA A 147 21.65 -10.30 5.90
N ALA A 148 20.59 -10.82 5.26
CA ALA A 148 19.27 -10.19 5.31
C ALA A 148 18.64 -10.32 6.70
N LEU A 149 19.05 -11.29 7.53
CA LEU A 149 18.51 -11.50 8.87
C LEU A 149 18.77 -10.29 9.77
N ASP A 150 20.01 -9.80 9.81
CA ASP A 150 20.39 -8.64 10.63
C ASP A 150 19.68 -7.37 10.14
N ALA A 151 19.58 -7.19 8.82
CA ALA A 151 18.94 -6.03 8.22
C ALA A 151 17.41 -6.00 8.38
N MET A 152 16.79 -7.17 8.55
CA MET A 152 15.33 -7.31 8.66
C MET A 152 14.84 -7.51 10.09
N THR A 153 15.73 -7.77 11.06
CA THR A 153 15.33 -7.95 12.46
C THR A 153 14.61 -6.71 12.98
N ASP A 154 13.42 -6.91 13.54
CA ASP A 154 12.60 -5.88 14.18
C ASP A 154 12.23 -4.68 13.28
N VAL A 155 12.32 -4.83 11.95
CA VAL A 155 11.88 -3.77 11.02
C VAL A 155 10.38 -3.56 11.07
N CYS A 156 9.62 -4.61 11.42
CA CYS A 156 8.18 -4.55 11.63
C CYS A 156 7.68 -5.73 12.49
N ALA A 157 6.41 -5.70 12.89
CA ALA A 157 5.80 -6.74 13.73
C ALA A 157 5.94 -8.17 13.17
N GLY A 158 5.85 -8.33 11.84
CA GLY A 158 6.02 -9.62 11.17
C GLY A 158 7.46 -10.13 11.12
N TRP A 159 8.43 -9.24 11.29
CA TRP A 159 9.87 -9.52 11.29
C TRP A 159 10.48 -9.38 12.68
N ARG A 160 9.65 -9.48 13.73
CA ARG A 160 10.11 -9.38 15.11
C ARG A 160 11.09 -10.50 15.46
N ALA A 161 12.08 -10.19 16.27
CA ALA A 161 13.00 -11.15 16.83
C ALA A 161 12.24 -12.31 17.52
N GLY A 162 12.66 -13.54 17.22
CA GLY A 162 11.99 -14.76 17.71
C GLY A 162 10.63 -15.09 17.05
N GLY A 163 10.15 -14.24 16.13
CA GLY A 163 8.93 -14.50 15.35
C GLY A 163 9.11 -15.60 14.30
N ARG A 164 8.00 -15.99 13.67
CA ARG A 164 7.96 -17.07 12.67
C ARG A 164 8.93 -16.85 11.50
N ALA A 165 8.90 -15.67 10.88
CA ALA A 165 9.75 -15.35 9.74
C ALA A 165 11.24 -15.41 10.12
N MET A 166 11.60 -14.74 11.22
CA MET A 166 12.98 -14.70 11.72
C MET A 166 13.52 -16.09 12.05
N THR A 167 12.71 -16.93 12.70
CA THR A 167 13.10 -18.29 13.07
C THR A 167 13.34 -19.18 11.86
N SER A 168 12.52 -19.06 10.82
CA SER A 168 12.65 -19.86 9.60
C SER A 168 13.88 -19.45 8.78
N VAL A 169 14.10 -18.14 8.60
CA VAL A 169 15.31 -17.65 7.91
C VAL A 169 16.58 -18.04 8.68
N ALA A 170 16.58 -17.94 10.02
CA ALA A 170 17.71 -18.35 10.86
C ALA A 170 18.04 -19.86 10.76
N ARG A 171 17.06 -20.69 10.38
CA ARG A 171 17.24 -22.13 10.13
C ARG A 171 17.66 -22.45 8.69
N GLY A 172 17.83 -21.44 7.83
CA GLY A 172 18.12 -21.62 6.41
C GLY A 172 16.92 -22.12 5.60
N GLU A 173 15.70 -22.03 6.14
CA GLU A 173 14.48 -22.45 5.45
C GLU A 173 13.95 -21.36 4.50
N GLY A 174 14.42 -20.12 4.64
CA GLY A 174 13.98 -18.95 3.88
C GLY A 174 12.78 -18.26 4.49
N ILE A 175 12.10 -17.41 3.71
CA ILE A 175 10.85 -16.77 4.15
C ILE A 175 9.73 -17.80 4.06
N PRO A 176 8.95 -18.05 5.15
CA PRO A 176 7.84 -18.98 5.09
C PRO A 176 6.82 -18.53 4.07
N MET A 177 6.66 -19.32 3.01
CA MET A 177 5.63 -19.09 1.99
C MET A 177 4.25 -19.21 2.61
N GLN A 178 3.42 -18.20 2.41
CA GLN A 178 2.08 -18.19 2.98
C GLN A 178 1.08 -18.79 2.02
N ASP A 179 0.22 -19.63 2.57
CA ASP A 179 -1.03 -20.04 1.93
C ASP A 179 -1.97 -18.83 1.94
N CYS A 180 -2.25 -18.27 0.76
CA CYS A 180 -2.95 -17.00 0.58
C CYS A 180 -4.37 -17.27 0.07
N PRO A 181 -5.41 -16.69 0.68
CA PRO A 181 -6.76 -16.89 0.20
C PRO A 181 -6.94 -16.25 -1.20
N PRO A 182 -7.80 -16.80 -2.06
CA PRO A 182 -8.18 -16.17 -3.31
C PRO A 182 -8.68 -14.74 -3.07
N ALA A 183 -8.37 -13.82 -3.98
CA ALA A 183 -8.84 -12.45 -3.94
C ALA A 183 -10.26 -12.38 -4.50
N PRO A 184 -11.27 -12.01 -3.69
CA PRO A 184 -12.59 -11.72 -4.23
C PRO A 184 -12.53 -10.50 -5.14
N ASP A 185 -13.40 -10.52 -6.16
CA ASP A 185 -13.69 -9.33 -6.96
C ASP A 185 -14.32 -8.27 -6.06
N LEU A 186 -13.66 -7.11 -5.95
CA LEU A 186 -14.15 -5.99 -5.15
C LEU A 186 -15.09 -5.07 -5.92
N ASP A 187 -15.03 -5.08 -7.24
CA ASP A 187 -15.89 -4.27 -8.10
C ASP A 187 -17.30 -4.89 -8.13
N GLY A 188 -17.37 -6.21 -8.33
CA GLY A 188 -18.64 -6.94 -8.40
C GLY A 188 -19.54 -6.47 -9.54
N GLY A 189 -19.06 -5.56 -10.42
CA GLY A 189 -19.72 -5.04 -11.62
C GLY A 189 -20.95 -4.18 -11.36
N SER A 190 -21.20 -3.77 -10.11
CA SER A 190 -22.45 -3.07 -9.74
C SER A 190 -22.37 -1.55 -9.82
N ASP A 191 -21.17 -0.98 -9.72
CA ASP A 191 -20.91 0.45 -9.79
C ASP A 191 -19.62 0.71 -10.58
N GLU A 192 -19.75 1.02 -11.88
CA GLU A 192 -18.62 1.28 -12.80
C GLU A 192 -17.69 2.42 -12.33
N TRP A 193 -18.15 3.25 -11.38
CA TRP A 193 -17.39 4.37 -10.82
C TRP A 193 -16.76 4.03 -9.46
N ALA A 194 -16.99 2.83 -8.91
CA ALA A 194 -16.42 2.41 -7.63
C ALA A 194 -14.89 2.39 -7.67
N TRP A 195 -14.32 1.96 -8.80
CA TRP A 195 -12.90 1.95 -9.13
C TRP A 195 -12.66 2.53 -10.53
N HIS A 196 -11.46 3.02 -10.80
CA HIS A 196 -11.02 3.26 -12.18
C HIS A 196 -10.71 1.92 -12.86
N GLU A 197 -10.53 1.92 -14.18
CA GLU A 197 -10.24 0.69 -14.92
C GLU A 197 -8.92 0.07 -14.43
N ILE A 198 -8.97 -1.22 -14.11
CA ILE A 198 -7.83 -2.03 -13.70
C ILE A 198 -7.93 -3.34 -14.46
N ALA A 199 -6.91 -3.68 -15.24
CA ALA A 199 -6.87 -4.94 -15.97
C ALA A 199 -6.84 -6.14 -15.01
N PRO A 200 -7.14 -7.38 -15.44
CA PRO A 200 -6.84 -8.57 -14.66
C PRO A 200 -5.36 -8.68 -14.32
N LEU A 201 -5.01 -9.14 -13.11
CA LEU A 201 -3.61 -9.27 -12.70
C LEU A 201 -2.94 -10.42 -13.45
N ALA A 202 -1.81 -10.15 -14.09
CA ALA A 202 -1.05 -11.18 -14.80
C ALA A 202 -0.41 -12.20 -13.84
N PRO A 203 -0.25 -13.47 -14.25
CA PRO A 203 0.53 -14.45 -13.50
C PRO A 203 1.96 -13.96 -13.23
N GLY A 204 2.44 -14.14 -11.99
CA GLY A 204 3.76 -13.69 -11.56
C GLY A 204 3.86 -12.19 -11.26
N ALA A 205 2.81 -11.41 -11.51
CA ALA A 205 2.74 -10.01 -11.13
C ALA A 205 2.14 -9.82 -9.74
N MET A 206 2.43 -8.67 -9.13
CA MET A 206 1.83 -8.21 -7.89
C MET A 206 1.03 -6.95 -8.14
N ARG A 207 0.02 -6.72 -7.32
CA ARG A 207 -0.70 -5.45 -7.30
C ARG A 207 -0.85 -4.95 -5.89
N ARG A 208 -0.60 -3.67 -5.70
CA ARG A 208 -1.11 -2.90 -4.58
C ARG A 208 -2.32 -2.11 -5.05
N ARG A 209 -3.41 -2.14 -4.29
CA ARG A 209 -4.56 -1.26 -4.49
C ARG A 209 -4.99 -0.59 -3.20
N ARG A 210 -5.44 0.66 -3.29
CA ARG A 210 -6.03 1.39 -2.16
C ARG A 210 -7.29 2.13 -2.53
N ARG A 211 -8.14 2.33 -1.53
CA ARG A 211 -9.31 3.21 -1.58
C ARG A 211 -9.30 4.06 -0.31
N ILE A 212 -9.60 5.34 -0.46
CA ILE A 212 -9.82 6.29 0.64
C ILE A 212 -11.11 7.03 0.34
N ASP A 213 -12.13 6.86 1.17
CA ASP A 213 -13.36 7.62 1.11
C ASP A 213 -13.37 8.66 2.23
N VAL A 214 -13.75 9.89 1.88
CA VAL A 214 -13.90 11.01 2.79
C VAL A 214 -15.33 11.52 2.71
N GLY A 215 -16.01 11.57 3.86
CA GLY A 215 -17.41 11.92 4.04
C GLY A 215 -17.65 12.71 5.33
N GLY A 216 -18.91 13.05 5.65
CA GLY A 216 -19.27 13.82 6.87
C GLY A 216 -18.83 15.30 6.84
N ARG A 217 -19.45 16.19 7.59
CA ARG A 217 -18.97 17.60 7.72
C ARG A 217 -18.57 17.88 9.16
N ASP A 218 -19.36 17.42 10.11
CA ASP A 218 -19.00 17.36 11.52
C ASP A 218 -19.63 16.10 12.13
N PRO A 219 -18.85 15.05 12.42
CA PRO A 219 -17.42 14.94 12.12
C PRO A 219 -17.12 14.71 10.63
N VAL A 220 -15.85 14.81 10.25
CA VAL A 220 -15.35 14.26 8.98
C VAL A 220 -15.05 12.77 9.19
N GLU A 221 -15.57 11.93 8.30
CA GLU A 221 -15.43 10.47 8.34
C GLU A 221 -14.49 10.00 7.23
N VAL A 222 -13.56 9.13 7.58
CA VAL A 222 -12.63 8.49 6.64
C VAL A 222 -12.79 6.99 6.71
N ASP A 223 -13.00 6.36 5.56
CA ASP A 223 -13.05 4.90 5.43
C ASP A 223 -12.11 4.47 4.31
N ALA A 224 -11.13 3.64 4.63
CA ALA A 224 -10.02 3.38 3.75
C ALA A 224 -9.59 1.92 3.79
N MET A 225 -8.93 1.46 2.74
CA MET A 225 -8.38 0.11 2.67
C MET A 225 -7.13 0.07 1.80
N PHE A 226 -6.24 -0.90 2.06
CA PHE A 226 -5.26 -1.34 1.08
C PHE A 226 -5.27 -2.86 0.95
N ARG A 227 -4.96 -3.35 -0.25
CA ARG A 227 -4.73 -4.76 -0.54
C ARG A 227 -3.48 -4.91 -1.40
N ASP A 228 -2.60 -5.80 -0.98
CA ASP A 228 -1.53 -6.34 -1.79
C ASP A 228 -1.93 -7.75 -2.24
N SER A 229 -1.90 -8.02 -3.54
CA SER A 229 -2.25 -9.30 -4.16
C SER A 229 -1.19 -9.79 -5.13
N TYR A 230 -1.21 -11.08 -5.42
CA TYR A 230 -0.28 -11.77 -6.33
C TYR A 230 -1.05 -12.65 -7.31
N GLY A 231 -0.63 -12.64 -8.59
CA GLY A 231 -1.15 -13.56 -9.60
C GLY A 231 -0.42 -14.89 -9.55
N GLU A 232 -1.11 -15.95 -9.12
CA GLU A 232 -0.59 -17.31 -9.13
C GLU A 232 -0.35 -17.81 -10.56
N PRO A 233 0.53 -18.81 -10.76
CA PRO A 233 0.81 -19.37 -12.09
C PRO A 233 -0.41 -19.94 -12.82
N ASP A 234 -1.45 -20.35 -12.09
CA ASP A 234 -2.71 -20.85 -12.64
C ASP A 234 -3.69 -19.72 -13.05
N GLY A 235 -3.30 -18.46 -12.86
CA GLY A 235 -4.10 -17.28 -13.14
C GLY A 235 -4.94 -16.78 -11.97
N THR A 236 -4.94 -17.46 -10.83
CA THR A 236 -5.68 -17.03 -9.63
C THR A 236 -5.01 -15.82 -8.98
N GLU A 237 -5.75 -14.74 -8.76
CA GLU A 237 -5.28 -13.66 -7.87
C GLU A 237 -5.49 -14.06 -6.41
N VAL A 238 -4.43 -13.99 -5.58
CA VAL A 238 -4.48 -14.29 -4.14
C VAL A 238 -4.09 -13.06 -3.30
N VAL A 239 -4.63 -12.95 -2.08
CA VAL A 239 -4.37 -11.81 -1.19
C VAL A 239 -3.19 -12.10 -0.27
N LEU A 240 -2.20 -11.19 -0.25
CA LEU A 240 -1.02 -11.25 0.61
C LEU A 240 -1.19 -10.43 1.89
N HIS A 241 -1.58 -9.17 1.72
CA HIS A 241 -1.80 -8.23 2.81
C HIS A 241 -3.09 -7.48 2.58
N GLU A 242 -3.90 -7.32 3.61
CA GLU A 242 -5.07 -6.47 3.57
C GLU A 242 -5.39 -5.91 4.94
N TYR A 243 -5.61 -4.59 4.96
CA TYR A 243 -6.18 -3.88 6.09
C TYR A 243 -7.30 -2.95 5.62
N GLY A 244 -8.35 -2.85 6.43
CA GLY A 244 -9.23 -1.68 6.47
C GLY A 244 -8.73 -0.67 7.50
N VAL A 245 -9.00 0.61 7.30
CA VAL A 245 -8.73 1.68 8.27
C VAL A 245 -9.93 2.62 8.30
N GLY A 246 -10.51 2.82 9.48
CA GLY A 246 -11.55 3.83 9.71
C GLY A 246 -11.01 4.95 10.60
N ALA A 247 -11.37 6.20 10.32
CA ALA A 247 -11.06 7.32 11.18
C ALA A 247 -12.19 8.34 11.23
N VAL A 248 -12.29 9.04 12.36
CA VAL A 248 -13.21 10.17 12.57
C VAL A 248 -12.38 11.37 12.96
N LEU A 249 -12.58 12.50 12.28
CA LEU A 249 -11.78 13.71 12.44
C LEU A 249 -12.66 14.86 12.95
N ASP A 250 -12.03 15.71 13.76
CA ASP A 250 -12.51 17.04 14.03
C ASP A 250 -12.41 17.89 12.76
N PRO A 251 -13.48 18.60 12.32
CA PRO A 251 -13.41 19.42 11.12
C PRO A 251 -12.42 20.57 11.25
N ASP A 252 -12.20 21.08 12.47
CA ASP A 252 -11.25 22.15 12.72
C ASP A 252 -9.82 21.57 12.78
N GLY A 253 -9.10 21.72 11.67
CA GLY A 253 -7.71 21.26 11.56
C GLY A 253 -7.54 19.76 11.30
N LEU A 254 -8.63 19.03 11.03
CA LEU A 254 -8.62 17.60 10.69
C LEU A 254 -7.87 16.74 11.71
N VAL A 255 -8.12 17.03 12.99
CA VAL A 255 -7.50 16.32 14.12
C VAL A 255 -8.21 15.00 14.35
N VAL A 256 -7.45 13.92 14.49
CA VAL A 256 -8.01 12.57 14.63
C VAL A 256 -8.68 12.41 15.99
N ARG A 257 -10.01 12.24 16.00
CA ARG A 257 -10.81 11.91 17.20
C ARG A 257 -10.79 10.40 17.49
N SER A 258 -10.83 9.58 16.45
CA SER A 258 -10.65 8.12 16.55
C SER A 258 -10.04 7.56 15.27
N VAL A 259 -9.28 6.49 15.39
CA VAL A 259 -8.71 5.74 14.26
C VAL A 259 -8.49 4.29 14.64
N GLU A 260 -8.90 3.38 13.75
CA GLU A 260 -8.81 1.94 13.96
C GLU A 260 -8.37 1.26 12.67
N ALA A 261 -7.56 0.20 12.79
CA ALA A 261 -7.19 -0.65 11.67
C ALA A 261 -7.79 -2.05 11.84
N SER A 262 -8.41 -2.57 10.79
CA SER A 262 -8.99 -3.92 10.76
C SER A 262 -8.12 -4.83 9.89
N PRO A 263 -7.39 -5.79 10.48
CA PRO A 263 -6.56 -6.71 9.71
C PRO A 263 -7.43 -7.80 9.07
N ALA A 264 -7.36 -7.96 7.75
CA ALA A 264 -8.21 -8.88 7.00
C ALA A 264 -7.44 -10.09 6.46
N VAL A 265 -6.26 -9.85 5.88
CA VAL A 265 -5.34 -10.89 5.42
C VAL A 265 -3.92 -10.49 5.75
N LEU A 266 -3.17 -11.35 6.46
CA LEU A 266 -1.78 -11.07 6.82
C LEU A 266 -0.91 -12.33 6.71
N PRO A 267 0.41 -12.19 6.46
CA PRO A 267 1.27 -13.34 6.24
C PRO A 267 1.61 -14.10 7.52
N PHE A 268 1.78 -13.38 8.64
CA PHE A 268 2.26 -13.95 9.89
C PHE A 268 1.35 -13.60 11.06
N GLY A 269 1.30 -14.47 12.07
CA GLY A 269 0.44 -14.30 13.24
C GLY A 269 0.83 -13.11 14.10
N GLU A 270 2.06 -12.63 13.97
CA GLU A 270 2.60 -11.46 14.65
C GLU A 270 2.15 -10.15 14.01
N CYS A 271 1.79 -10.14 12.73
CA CYS A 271 1.40 -8.93 12.00
C CYS A 271 0.15 -8.22 12.58
N PRO A 272 -0.91 -8.90 13.05
CA PRO A 272 -2.04 -8.27 13.75
C PRO A 272 -1.67 -7.38 14.93
N LEU A 273 -0.55 -7.66 15.63
CA LEU A 273 -0.11 -6.86 16.79
C LEU A 273 0.20 -5.40 16.43
N ALA A 274 0.42 -5.10 15.15
CA ALA A 274 0.60 -3.74 14.66
C ALA A 274 -0.63 -2.83 14.88
N VAL A 275 -1.83 -3.43 14.96
CA VAL A 275 -3.09 -2.68 15.07
C VAL A 275 -3.23 -2.01 16.43
N ASP A 276 -2.71 -2.63 17.49
CA ASP A 276 -2.87 -2.16 18.88
C ASP A 276 -2.28 -0.76 19.11
N HIS A 277 -1.35 -0.33 18.26
CA HIS A 277 -0.66 0.94 18.37
C HIS A 277 -1.27 2.06 17.49
N VAL A 278 -2.26 1.75 16.66
CA VAL A 278 -2.87 2.75 15.76
C VAL A 278 -3.53 3.89 16.55
N GLY A 279 -4.02 3.61 17.77
CA GLY A 279 -4.57 4.61 18.68
C GLY A 279 -3.57 5.72 19.09
N ASP A 280 -2.26 5.50 18.96
CA ASP A 280 -1.23 6.51 19.23
C ASP A 280 -1.30 7.71 18.25
N LEU A 281 -2.10 7.61 17.19
CA LEU A 281 -2.34 8.69 16.23
C LEU A 281 -3.53 9.60 16.61
N VAL A 282 -4.32 9.23 17.62
CA VAL A 282 -5.41 10.08 18.14
C VAL A 282 -4.86 11.40 18.67
N GLY A 283 -5.55 12.49 18.39
CA GLY A 283 -5.15 13.86 18.75
C GLY A 283 -4.15 14.49 17.80
N LYS A 284 -3.74 13.81 16.72
CA LYS A 284 -2.77 14.33 15.75
C LYS A 284 -3.48 14.81 14.48
N PRO A 285 -2.99 15.86 13.81
CA PRO A 285 -3.54 16.29 12.53
C PRO A 285 -3.31 15.21 11.47
N ILE A 286 -4.36 14.83 10.73
CA ILE A 286 -4.22 13.77 9.72
C ILE A 286 -3.25 14.17 8.60
N GLY A 287 -3.21 15.46 8.24
CA GLY A 287 -2.29 16.00 7.23
C GLY A 287 -0.81 15.76 7.54
N ASP A 288 -0.45 15.56 8.81
CA ASP A 288 0.93 15.32 9.23
C ASP A 288 1.32 13.83 9.21
N PHE A 289 0.41 12.93 8.82
CA PHE A 289 0.64 11.48 8.91
C PHE A 289 1.85 10.99 8.09
N ARG A 290 2.23 11.70 7.01
CA ARG A 290 3.49 11.45 6.28
C ARG A 290 4.75 11.66 7.11
N THR A 291 4.67 12.26 8.29
CA THR A 291 5.79 12.39 9.24
C THR A 291 5.48 11.62 10.52
N THR A 292 4.33 11.90 11.12
CA THR A 292 3.89 11.37 12.42
C THR A 292 3.90 9.86 12.48
N VAL A 293 3.35 9.15 11.48
CA VAL A 293 3.33 7.68 11.48
C VAL A 293 4.74 7.10 11.57
N ARG A 294 5.72 7.72 10.92
CA ARG A 294 7.12 7.27 10.97
C ARG A 294 7.75 7.51 12.34
N GLN A 295 7.31 8.52 13.08
CA GLN A 295 7.86 8.84 14.40
C GLN A 295 7.28 7.92 15.47
N GLU A 296 6.00 7.58 15.36
CA GLU A 296 5.24 6.92 16.43
C GLU A 296 5.16 5.39 16.25
N LEU A 297 5.06 4.94 15.00
CA LEU A 297 4.78 3.54 14.66
C LEU A 297 6.04 2.87 14.09
N GLN A 298 7.11 2.87 14.87
CA GLN A 298 8.42 2.32 14.47
C GLN A 298 8.57 0.85 14.85
N SER A 299 9.41 0.15 14.07
CA SER A 299 9.87 -1.20 14.42
C SER A 299 8.67 -2.14 14.65
N THR A 300 8.74 -3.00 15.66
CA THR A 300 7.70 -4.01 15.96
C THR A 300 6.39 -3.41 16.48
N ARG A 301 6.30 -2.10 16.70
CA ARG A 301 5.03 -1.42 17.06
C ARG A 301 4.07 -1.36 15.88
N SER A 302 4.53 -1.60 14.66
CA SER A 302 3.65 -1.61 13.49
C SER A 302 4.15 -2.53 12.38
N CYS A 303 3.40 -2.59 11.28
CA CYS A 303 3.76 -3.26 10.05
C CYS A 303 4.18 -2.22 9.01
N THR A 304 5.20 -2.52 8.19
CA THR A 304 5.59 -1.65 7.06
C THR A 304 4.40 -1.35 6.15
N HIS A 305 3.54 -2.33 5.91
CA HIS A 305 2.35 -2.20 5.05
C HIS A 305 1.26 -1.33 5.70
N LEU A 306 0.99 -1.51 7.00
CA LEU A 306 0.03 -0.68 7.74
C LEU A 306 0.51 0.78 7.84
N ASN A 307 1.80 0.99 8.11
CA ASN A 307 2.39 2.33 8.13
C ASN A 307 2.25 3.03 6.78
N ASP A 308 2.46 2.31 5.69
CA ASP A 308 2.34 2.85 4.34
C ASP A 308 0.88 3.26 4.05
N MET A 309 -0.10 2.46 4.48
CA MET A 309 -1.52 2.83 4.42
C MET A 309 -1.84 4.08 5.26
N LEU A 310 -1.46 4.09 6.54
CA LEU A 310 -1.75 5.19 7.45
C LEU A 310 -1.13 6.50 6.98
N ARG A 311 0.13 6.48 6.53
CA ARG A 311 0.82 7.69 6.02
C ARG A 311 0.10 8.37 4.87
N VAL A 312 -0.50 7.58 3.98
CA VAL A 312 -1.21 8.11 2.81
C VAL A 312 -2.52 8.80 3.20
N LEU A 313 -3.07 8.52 4.39
CA LEU A 313 -4.25 9.26 4.88
C LEU A 313 -3.99 10.76 5.09
N ALA A 314 -2.74 11.24 5.07
CA ALA A 314 -2.44 12.66 4.96
C ALA A 314 -3.10 13.33 3.75
N ASP A 315 -3.35 12.57 2.68
CA ASP A 315 -4.01 13.05 1.47
C ASP A 315 -5.47 13.46 1.73
N VAL A 316 -6.09 13.00 2.84
CA VAL A 316 -7.44 13.41 3.26
C VAL A 316 -7.56 14.93 3.39
N ALA A 317 -6.49 15.62 3.82
CA ALA A 317 -6.49 17.07 3.92
C ALA A 317 -6.72 17.77 2.57
N PHE A 318 -6.31 17.12 1.47
CA PHE A 318 -6.54 17.62 0.12
C PHE A 318 -7.93 17.21 -0.39
N LEU A 319 -8.36 15.98 -0.08
CA LEU A 319 -9.66 15.47 -0.50
C LEU A 319 -10.82 16.22 0.15
N GLU A 320 -10.70 16.62 1.41
CA GLU A 320 -11.72 17.43 2.10
C GLU A 320 -11.91 18.79 1.42
N GLY A 321 -10.83 19.39 0.90
CA GLY A 321 -10.89 20.64 0.14
C GLY A 321 -11.70 20.58 -1.16
N TYR A 322 -12.06 19.38 -1.63
CA TYR A 322 -12.91 19.19 -2.81
C TYR A 322 -14.42 19.15 -2.50
N ARG A 323 -14.85 19.20 -1.23
CA ARG A 323 -16.25 18.99 -0.77
C ARG A 323 -16.98 20.27 -0.39
#